data_AF-A0A7S4IJ08-F1
#
_entry.id   AF-A0A7S4IJ08-F1
#
_cell.length_a   1.000
_cell.length_b   1.000
_cell.length_c   1.000
_cell.angle_alpha   90.00
_cell.angle_beta   90.00
_cell.angle_gamma   90.00
#
_symmetry.space_group_name_H-M   'P 1'
#
loop_
_entity.id
_entity.type
_entity.pdbx_description
1 polymer ?
#
loop_
_entity_poly.entity_id
_entity_poly.type
_entity_poly.pdbx_seq_one_letter_code
_entity_poly.pdbx_strand_id
1 'polypeptide(L)'
;LHKDAKGLAIDYTYLEVKEDEDVLTRINVWQLEGEREHDSLLRFALNAENIHKSVILITLDFSKPWDLSHTLEAWLETVSNHIKGLRLTSKVLAPLRNKLIKRYHEYTEPEAGAKKKRRVIDLTASSSAVETDEEIPTIEDENALTQNLGIPIVVACCKTDFVGTLERNFHFRDDEFEFIQQHLRKICLKYGASLIYT
;
A
#
# COMPACT_ATOMS: atom_id res chain seq x y z
N LEU A 1 -14.40 26.97 7.97
CA LEU A 1 -14.92 26.17 9.11
C LEU A 1 -15.74 25.02 8.55
N HIS A 2 -15.15 23.86 8.31
CA HIS A 2 -15.90 22.62 8.11
C HIS A 2 -15.62 21.74 9.32
N LYS A 3 -16.46 21.90 10.33
CA LYS A 3 -16.48 21.06 11.52
C LYS A 3 -17.79 20.28 11.50
N ASP A 4 -17.64 18.98 11.74
CA ASP A 4 -18.64 18.09 12.32
C ASP A 4 -19.81 17.65 11.42
N ALA A 5 -19.46 16.81 10.45
CA ALA A 5 -20.27 15.65 10.10
C ALA A 5 -19.42 14.38 10.29
N LYS A 6 -19.11 14.02 11.54
CA LYS A 6 -18.56 12.69 11.88
C LYS A 6 -19.68 11.67 11.71
N GLY A 7 -19.94 11.29 10.47
CA GLY A 7 -20.95 10.32 10.09
C GLY A 7 -20.36 9.24 9.18
N LEU A 8 -20.03 8.09 9.79
CA LEU A 8 -20.46 6.74 9.40
C LEU A 8 -20.40 6.31 7.91
N ALA A 9 -19.54 6.91 7.09
CA ALA A 9 -19.52 6.62 5.67
C ALA A 9 -18.11 6.35 5.16
N ILE A 10 -17.96 5.24 4.46
CA ILE A 10 -16.88 5.09 3.47
C ILE A 10 -17.16 6.11 2.37
N ASP A 11 -16.22 7.01 2.13
CA ASP A 11 -16.34 7.97 1.05
C ASP A 11 -15.94 7.30 -0.26
N TYR A 12 -16.65 7.64 -1.34
CA TYR A 12 -16.40 7.09 -2.67
C TYR A 12 -16.13 8.23 -3.64
N THR A 13 -14.98 8.17 -4.28
CA THR A 13 -14.60 9.04 -5.38
C THR A 13 -14.02 8.20 -6.51
N TYR A 14 -13.85 8.80 -7.68
CA TYR A 14 -13.20 8.13 -8.80
C TYR A 14 -12.26 9.10 -9.52
N LEU A 15 -11.19 8.56 -10.07
CA LEU A 15 -10.21 9.27 -10.86
C LEU A 15 -10.32 8.79 -12.31
N GLU A 16 -10.53 9.71 -13.23
CA GLU A 16 -10.45 9.41 -14.66
C GLU A 16 -9.01 9.58 -15.13
N VAL A 17 -8.42 8.49 -15.61
CA VAL A 17 -7.12 8.52 -16.29
C VAL A 17 -7.41 8.82 -17.76
N LYS A 18 -6.92 9.97 -18.23
CA LYS A 18 -7.09 10.44 -19.60
C LYS A 18 -5.76 10.39 -20.34
N GLU A 19 -5.82 10.05 -21.61
CA GLU A 19 -4.73 10.25 -22.58
C GLU A 19 -5.26 11.21 -23.64
N ASP A 20 -4.62 12.37 -23.74
CA ASP A 20 -5.10 13.54 -24.46
C ASP A 20 -6.52 13.97 -24.00
N GLU A 21 -7.54 13.74 -24.83
CA GLU A 21 -8.94 14.09 -24.55
C GLU A 21 -9.81 12.87 -24.19
N ASP A 22 -9.31 11.66 -24.42
CA ASP A 22 -10.07 10.42 -24.23
C ASP A 22 -9.85 9.82 -22.84
N VAL A 23 -10.95 9.37 -22.21
CA VAL A 23 -10.90 8.66 -20.93
C VAL A 23 -10.46 7.22 -21.18
N LEU A 24 -9.22 6.90 -20.83
CA LEU A 24 -8.66 5.55 -20.94
C LEU A 24 -9.28 4.60 -19.91
N THR A 25 -9.31 5.02 -18.64
CA THR A 25 -9.80 4.18 -17.56
C THR A 25 -10.25 4.99 -16.36
N ARG A 26 -11.03 4.35 -15.47
CA ARG A 26 -11.49 4.92 -14.21
C ARG A 26 -10.91 4.13 -13.04
N ILE A 27 -10.31 4.83 -12.10
CA ILE A 27 -9.85 4.27 -10.83
C ILE A 27 -10.86 4.63 -9.76
N ASN A 28 -11.49 3.62 -9.19
CA ASN A 28 -12.39 3.80 -8.06
C ASN A 28 -11.57 3.94 -6.78
N VAL A 29 -11.86 4.97 -5.99
CA VAL A 29 -11.18 5.29 -4.75
C VAL A 29 -12.20 5.26 -3.63
N TRP A 30 -11.96 4.41 -2.65
CA TRP A 30 -12.74 4.37 -1.42
C TRP A 30 -11.88 4.84 -0.27
N GLN A 31 -12.35 5.83 0.45
CA GLN A 31 -11.65 6.38 1.61
C GLN A 31 -12.42 6.01 2.88
N LEU A 32 -11.72 5.33 3.78
CA LEU A 32 -12.22 5.04 5.12
C LEU A 32 -11.47 5.93 6.10
N GLU A 33 -12.17 6.89 6.70
CA GLU A 33 -11.65 7.75 7.75
C GLU A 33 -12.34 7.42 9.08
N GLY A 34 -11.56 7.27 10.16
CA GLY A 34 -12.11 7.07 11.51
C GLY A 34 -11.64 5.79 12.20
N GLU A 35 -12.46 5.30 13.13
CA GLU A 35 -12.14 4.19 14.03
C GLU A 35 -12.41 2.81 13.40
N ARG A 36 -11.81 1.76 13.98
CA ARG A 36 -11.86 0.37 13.48
C ARG A 36 -13.27 -0.22 13.39
N GLU A 37 -14.27 0.42 14.00
CA GLU A 37 -15.68 -0.05 14.04
C GLU A 37 -16.38 -0.03 12.67
N HIS A 38 -15.78 0.62 11.67
CA HIS A 38 -16.31 0.69 10.31
C HIS A 38 -15.65 -0.29 9.33
N ASP A 39 -14.85 -1.24 9.82
CA ASP A 39 -14.22 -2.29 9.02
C ASP A 39 -15.23 -3.06 8.14
N SER A 40 -16.45 -3.24 8.64
CA SER A 40 -17.52 -3.94 7.93
C SER A 40 -17.92 -3.27 6.61
N LEU A 41 -17.63 -1.98 6.44
CA LEU A 41 -17.85 -1.24 5.19
C LEU A 41 -16.79 -1.57 4.12
N LEU A 42 -15.63 -2.09 4.51
CA LEU A 42 -14.58 -2.51 3.57
C LEU A 42 -15.07 -3.57 2.59
N ARG A 43 -16.13 -4.34 2.92
CA ARG A 43 -16.73 -5.31 1.99
C ARG A 43 -17.29 -4.69 0.72
N PHE A 44 -17.67 -3.41 0.76
CA PHE A 44 -18.17 -2.70 -0.40
C PHE A 44 -17.03 -2.19 -1.30
N ALA A 45 -15.90 -1.83 -0.71
CA ALA A 45 -14.72 -1.38 -1.43
C ALA A 45 -13.85 -2.54 -1.94
N LEU A 46 -13.72 -3.61 -1.16
CA LEU A 46 -12.83 -4.74 -1.44
C LEU A 46 -13.57 -6.07 -1.22
N ASN A 47 -13.77 -6.80 -2.31
CA ASN A 47 -14.49 -8.06 -2.37
C ASN A 47 -13.74 -9.09 -3.25
N ALA A 48 -14.26 -10.32 -3.30
CA ALA A 48 -13.61 -11.42 -4.03
C ALA A 48 -13.46 -11.17 -5.54
N GLU A 49 -14.33 -10.35 -6.13
CA GLU A 49 -14.31 -10.06 -7.56
C GLU A 49 -13.27 -9.00 -7.90
N ASN A 50 -13.12 -7.95 -7.07
CA ASN A 50 -12.25 -6.82 -7.39
C ASN A 50 -10.83 -6.92 -6.83
N ILE A 51 -10.58 -7.83 -5.88
CA ILE A 51 -9.30 -7.97 -5.16
C ILE A 51 -8.06 -8.05 -6.07
N HIS A 52 -8.18 -8.69 -7.24
CA HIS A 52 -7.09 -8.87 -8.19
C HIS A 52 -6.67 -7.58 -8.92
N LYS A 53 -7.50 -6.52 -8.87
CA LYS A 53 -7.29 -5.18 -9.44
C LYS A 53 -7.19 -4.09 -8.37
N SER A 54 -7.10 -4.46 -7.10
CA SER A 54 -7.10 -3.51 -5.98
C SER A 54 -5.69 -3.22 -5.47
N VAL A 55 -5.52 -2.01 -4.95
CA VAL A 55 -4.33 -1.57 -4.21
C VAL A 55 -4.82 -0.93 -2.92
N ILE A 56 -4.11 -1.18 -1.82
CA ILE A 56 -4.43 -0.57 -0.52
C ILE A 56 -3.43 0.54 -0.25
N LEU A 57 -3.94 1.75 0.02
CA LEU A 57 -3.15 2.90 0.43
C LEU A 57 -3.45 3.21 1.91
N ILE A 58 -2.43 3.14 2.76
CA ILE A 58 -2.52 3.51 4.18
C ILE A 58 -1.82 4.86 4.34
N THR A 59 -2.58 5.89 4.70
CA THR A 59 -2.04 7.22 4.98
C THR A 59 -1.78 7.39 6.48
N LEU A 60 -0.57 7.77 6.84
CA LEU A 60 -0.15 8.03 8.21
C LEU A 60 0.15 9.51 8.42
N ASP A 61 -0.09 10.03 9.64
CA ASP A 61 0.13 11.43 9.97
C ASP A 61 1.46 11.62 10.70
N PHE A 62 2.44 12.22 10.02
CA PHE A 62 3.78 12.46 10.56
C PHE A 62 3.83 13.58 11.61
N SER A 63 2.75 14.33 11.84
CA SER A 63 2.68 15.32 12.93
C SER A 63 2.69 14.68 14.32
N LYS A 64 2.37 13.39 14.42
CA LYS A 64 2.40 12.58 15.66
C LYS A 64 3.25 11.32 15.44
N PRO A 65 4.57 11.46 15.36
CA PRO A 65 5.46 10.37 14.98
C PRO A 65 5.39 9.15 15.92
N TRP A 66 5.10 9.37 17.20
CA TRP A 66 4.97 8.31 18.21
C TRP A 66 3.78 7.37 17.97
N ASP A 67 2.73 7.81 17.28
CA ASP A 67 1.54 7.01 16.99
C ASP A 67 1.66 6.22 15.67
N LEU A 68 2.64 6.54 14.82
CA LEU A 68 2.76 6.02 13.45
C LEU A 68 2.83 4.49 13.40
N SER A 69 3.68 3.89 14.23
CA SER A 69 3.89 2.44 14.27
C SER A 69 2.61 1.71 14.67
N HIS A 70 2.02 2.12 15.80
CA HIS A 70 0.77 1.54 16.30
C HIS A 70 -0.39 1.73 15.32
N THR A 71 -0.49 2.90 14.68
CA THR A 71 -1.53 3.19 13.68
C THR A 71 -1.34 2.35 12.43
N LEU A 72 -0.10 2.16 11.96
CA LEU A 72 0.18 1.31 10.81
C LEU A 72 -0.16 -0.15 11.09
N GLU A 73 0.30 -0.69 12.22
CA GLU A 73 0.00 -2.08 12.61
C GLU A 73 -1.50 -2.30 12.78
N ALA A 74 -2.21 -1.33 13.36
CA ALA A 74 -3.66 -1.33 13.49
C ALA A 74 -4.36 -1.49 12.13
N TRP A 75 -4.01 -0.66 11.16
CA TRP A 75 -4.61 -0.70 9.83
C TRP A 75 -4.26 -1.98 9.07
N LEU A 76 -3.01 -2.45 9.18
CA LEU A 76 -2.57 -3.70 8.59
C LEU A 76 -3.34 -4.90 9.17
N GLU A 77 -3.60 -4.90 10.48
CA GLU A 77 -4.41 -5.91 11.15
C GLU A 77 -5.87 -5.87 10.66
N THR A 78 -6.49 -4.70 10.59
CA THR A 78 -7.85 -4.53 10.06
C THR A 78 -7.96 -5.04 8.62
N VAL A 79 -7.01 -4.68 7.75
CA VAL A 79 -6.95 -5.17 6.36
C VAL A 79 -6.76 -6.68 6.31
N SER A 80 -5.85 -7.23 7.13
CA SER A 80 -5.59 -8.67 7.23
C SER A 80 -6.84 -9.44 7.64
N ASN A 81 -7.56 -8.94 8.64
CA ASN A 81 -8.81 -9.53 9.13
C ASN A 81 -9.92 -9.46 8.08
N HIS A 82 -10.04 -8.34 7.36
CA HIS A 82 -11.00 -8.18 6.26
C HIS A 82 -10.73 -9.21 5.14
N ILE A 83 -9.48 -9.33 4.69
CA ILE A 83 -9.11 -10.28 3.62
C ILE A 83 -9.35 -11.72 4.05
N LYS A 84 -9.04 -12.08 5.31
CA LYS A 84 -9.39 -13.39 5.87
C LYS A 84 -10.90 -13.61 5.91
N GLY A 85 -11.67 -12.57 6.23
CA GLY A 85 -13.13 -12.56 6.26
C GLY A 85 -13.80 -12.77 4.91
N LEU A 86 -13.14 -12.40 3.79
CA LEU A 86 -13.64 -12.64 2.44
C LEU A 86 -13.66 -14.14 2.05
N ARG A 87 -13.10 -15.05 2.88
CA ARG A 87 -13.08 -16.51 2.68
C ARG A 87 -12.65 -16.92 1.27
N LEU A 88 -11.65 -16.23 0.72
CA LEU A 88 -11.13 -16.49 -0.61
C LEU A 88 -10.56 -17.91 -0.67
N THR A 89 -10.88 -18.63 -1.74
CA THR A 89 -10.29 -19.96 -1.96
C THR A 89 -8.78 -19.81 -2.19
N SER A 90 -7.97 -20.72 -1.64
CA SER A 90 -6.51 -20.72 -1.83
C SER A 90 -6.07 -20.66 -3.30
N LYS A 91 -6.91 -21.17 -4.22
CA LYS A 91 -6.71 -21.08 -5.68
C LYS A 91 -6.67 -19.66 -6.23
N VAL A 92 -7.38 -18.72 -5.61
CA VAL A 92 -7.37 -17.29 -6.00
C VAL A 92 -6.25 -16.55 -5.30
N LEU A 93 -5.96 -16.88 -4.04
CA LEU A 93 -4.98 -16.16 -3.23
C LEU A 93 -3.53 -16.54 -3.56
N ALA A 94 -3.26 -17.80 -3.89
CA ALA A 94 -1.94 -18.28 -4.29
C ALA A 94 -1.35 -17.53 -5.50
N PRO A 95 -2.05 -17.37 -6.65
CA PRO A 95 -1.50 -16.64 -7.79
C PRO A 95 -1.29 -15.15 -7.47
N LEU A 96 -2.15 -14.55 -6.65
CA LEU A 96 -1.99 -13.16 -6.20
C LEU A 96 -0.74 -12.98 -5.33
N ARG A 97 -0.49 -13.90 -4.40
CA ARG A 97 0.73 -13.93 -3.59
C ARG A 97 1.97 -14.13 -4.44
N ASN A 98 1.93 -15.10 -5.37
CA ASN A 98 3.04 -15.40 -6.27
C ASN A 98 3.36 -14.20 -7.18
N LYS A 99 2.34 -13.49 -7.66
CA LYS A 99 2.52 -12.26 -8.44
C LYS A 99 3.26 -11.18 -7.64
N LEU A 100 2.98 -11.05 -6.35
CA LEU A 100 3.71 -10.11 -5.48
C LEU A 100 5.15 -10.55 -5.23
N ILE A 101 5.38 -11.85 -5.00
CA ILE A 101 6.72 -12.41 -4.84
C ILE A 101 7.54 -12.18 -6.11
N LYS A 102 6.98 -12.52 -7.28
CA LYS A 102 7.62 -12.28 -8.58
C LYS A 102 7.96 -10.81 -8.77
N ARG A 103 7.03 -9.90 -8.46
CA ARG A 103 7.27 -8.44 -8.52
C ARG A 103 8.37 -7.97 -7.55
N TYR A 104 8.51 -8.60 -6.39
CA TYR A 104 9.57 -8.32 -5.44
C TYR A 104 10.93 -8.77 -5.98
N HIS A 105 11.04 -9.97 -6.54
CA HIS A 105 12.28 -10.48 -7.14
C HIS A 105 12.67 -9.77 -8.44
N GLU A 106 11.69 -9.37 -9.25
CA GLU A 106 11.90 -8.58 -10.48
C GLU A 106 12.18 -7.10 -10.19
N TYR A 107 12.02 -6.65 -8.94
CA TYR A 107 12.27 -5.27 -8.59
C TYR A 107 13.73 -4.92 -8.81
N THR A 108 13.96 -4.12 -9.84
CA THR A 108 15.25 -3.48 -10.12
C THR A 108 15.14 -2.03 -9.70
N GLU A 109 16.05 -1.57 -8.85
CA GLU A 109 16.10 -0.16 -8.46
C GLU A 109 16.20 0.69 -9.74
N PRO A 110 15.29 1.65 -9.97
CA PRO A 110 15.47 2.61 -11.03
C PRO A 110 16.71 3.44 -10.65
N GLU A 111 17.82 3.27 -11.37
CA GLU A 111 19.07 3.96 -11.07
C GLU A 111 18.82 5.44 -10.76
N ALA A 112 19.24 5.85 -9.55
CA ALA A 112 19.13 7.20 -9.02
C ALA A 112 19.97 8.17 -9.88
N GLY A 113 19.45 8.55 -11.04
CA GLY A 113 20.15 9.40 -12.01
C GLY A 113 19.76 9.23 -13.48
N ALA A 114 19.04 8.16 -13.85
CA ALA A 114 18.58 8.00 -15.22
C ALA A 114 17.44 9.00 -15.52
N LYS A 115 17.74 10.00 -16.34
CA LYS A 115 16.81 11.03 -16.86
C LYS A 115 15.42 10.44 -17.11
N LYS A 116 14.39 11.07 -16.51
CA LYS A 116 12.96 10.77 -16.69
C LYS A 116 12.61 10.57 -18.17
N LYS A 117 12.71 9.35 -18.67
CA LYS A 117 11.80 8.87 -19.70
C LYS A 117 10.60 8.38 -18.93
N ARG A 118 9.49 9.12 -19.05
CA ARG A 118 8.17 8.62 -18.64
C ARG A 118 8.02 7.24 -19.27
N ARG A 119 8.20 6.18 -18.47
CA ARG A 119 7.80 4.85 -18.90
C ARG A 119 6.28 4.89 -18.85
N VAL A 120 5.70 5.10 -20.03
CA VAL A 120 4.34 4.65 -20.31
C VAL A 120 4.32 3.18 -19.90
N ILE A 121 3.38 2.81 -19.04
CA ILE A 121 3.13 1.41 -18.72
C ILE A 121 2.56 0.84 -20.02
N ASP A 122 3.43 0.31 -20.88
CA ASP A 122 3.02 -0.40 -22.09
C ASP A 122 2.25 -1.65 -21.65
N LEU A 123 0.91 -1.57 -21.74
CA LEU A 123 -0.02 -2.68 -21.55
C LEU A 123 -0.03 -3.66 -22.73
N THR A 124 0.94 -3.55 -23.65
CA THR A 124 1.08 -4.40 -24.83
C THR A 124 2.46 -5.06 -24.88
N ALA A 125 2.81 -5.81 -23.83
CA ALA A 125 3.78 -6.89 -23.95
C ALA A 125 3.02 -8.22 -23.90
N SER A 126 2.33 -8.51 -25.00
CA SER A 126 2.02 -9.88 -25.40
C SER A 126 3.34 -10.58 -25.70
N SER A 127 3.96 -11.10 -24.65
CA SER A 127 5.09 -12.01 -24.73
C SER A 127 4.56 -13.38 -24.33
N SER A 128 4.34 -14.20 -25.34
CA SER A 128 4.16 -15.64 -25.24
C SER A 128 5.24 -16.25 -24.35
N ALA A 129 4.94 -16.40 -23.07
CA ALA A 129 5.70 -17.19 -22.13
C ALA A 129 5.05 -18.58 -22.09
N VAL A 130 5.80 -19.52 -22.65
CA VAL A 130 5.58 -20.95 -22.62
C VAL A 130 5.26 -21.38 -21.20
N GLU A 131 4.26 -22.26 -21.04
CA GLU A 131 3.99 -22.97 -19.79
C GLU A 131 5.21 -23.83 -19.45
N THR A 132 6.20 -23.24 -18.79
CA THR A 132 7.24 -23.95 -18.08
C THR A 132 7.04 -23.64 -16.61
N ASP A 133 6.94 -24.71 -15.83
CA ASP A 133 6.90 -24.78 -14.37
C ASP A 133 7.96 -23.83 -13.76
N GLU A 134 7.63 -22.54 -13.60
CA GLU A 134 8.52 -21.55 -13.00
C GLU A 134 8.56 -21.83 -11.50
N GLU A 135 9.68 -22.37 -11.02
CA GLU A 135 10.01 -22.44 -9.60
C GLU A 135 9.74 -21.05 -8.98
N ILE A 136 8.84 -21.02 -7.99
CA ILE A 136 8.57 -19.80 -7.23
C ILE A 136 9.90 -19.39 -6.60
N PRO A 137 10.40 -18.17 -6.86
CA PRO A 137 11.67 -17.77 -6.30
C PRO A 137 11.58 -17.77 -4.77
N THR A 138 12.52 -18.46 -4.13
CA THR A 138 12.59 -18.55 -2.68
C THR A 138 12.90 -17.17 -2.12
N ILE A 139 12.15 -16.73 -1.11
CA ILE A 139 12.43 -15.47 -0.42
C ILE A 139 13.75 -15.65 0.35
N GLU A 140 14.83 -15.05 -0.15
CA GLU A 140 16.17 -15.16 0.45
C GLU A 140 16.31 -14.36 1.75
N ASP A 141 15.45 -13.35 1.94
CA ASP A 141 15.40 -12.52 3.15
C ASP A 141 14.43 -13.11 4.19
N GLU A 142 14.95 -13.66 5.30
CA GLU A 142 14.14 -14.23 6.40
C GLU A 142 13.06 -13.26 6.98
N ASN A 143 13.18 -11.96 6.71
CA ASN A 143 12.27 -10.93 7.22
C ASN A 143 11.34 -10.32 6.15
N ALA A 144 11.48 -10.67 4.87
CA ALA A 144 10.67 -10.12 3.79
C ALA A 144 9.43 -10.99 3.52
N LEU A 145 8.30 -10.35 3.20
CA LEU A 145 7.07 -11.02 2.74
C LEU A 145 6.52 -12.13 3.66
N THR A 146 6.89 -12.13 4.94
CA THR A 146 6.41 -13.09 5.95
C THR A 146 4.89 -13.10 6.10
N GLN A 147 4.24 -11.95 5.90
CA GLN A 147 2.77 -11.81 5.95
C GLN A 147 2.22 -11.32 4.60
N ASN A 148 2.27 -12.19 3.60
CA ASN A 148 1.75 -11.87 2.27
C ASN A 148 0.20 -11.98 2.22
N LEU A 149 -0.47 -10.84 2.11
CA LEU A 149 -1.92 -10.73 1.99
C LEU A 149 -2.44 -10.92 0.56
N GLY A 150 -1.55 -11.02 -0.44
CA GLY A 150 -1.91 -11.16 -1.86
C GLY A 150 -2.35 -9.87 -2.55
N ILE A 151 -2.42 -8.75 -1.82
CA ILE A 151 -2.77 -7.44 -2.37
C ILE A 151 -1.59 -6.49 -2.19
N PRO A 152 -1.22 -5.68 -3.19
CA PRO A 152 -0.20 -4.64 -3.03
C PRO A 152 -0.64 -3.58 -2.02
N ILE A 153 0.23 -3.26 -1.08
CA ILE A 153 0.03 -2.25 -0.04
C ILE A 153 1.05 -1.12 -0.23
N VAL A 154 0.57 0.11 -0.14
CA VAL A 154 1.39 1.33 -0.14
C VAL A 154 1.11 2.09 1.15
N VAL A 155 2.16 2.48 1.85
CA VAL A 155 2.11 3.30 3.06
C VAL A 155 2.62 4.68 2.71
N ALA A 156 1.81 5.71 2.90
CA ALA A 156 2.15 7.10 2.65
C ALA A 156 2.19 7.86 3.99
N CYS A 157 3.37 8.30 4.38
CA CYS A 157 3.57 9.21 5.51
C CYS A 157 3.34 10.64 5.04
N CYS A 158 2.23 11.24 5.47
CA CYS A 158 1.84 12.60 5.13
C CYS A 158 2.31 13.61 6.18
N LYS A 159 2.39 14.88 5.79
CA LYS A 159 2.80 16.01 6.64
C LYS A 159 4.25 15.93 7.13
N THR A 160 5.15 15.50 6.24
CA THR A 160 6.58 15.43 6.56
C THR A 160 7.24 16.81 6.66
N ASP A 161 6.57 17.87 6.21
CA ASP A 161 6.92 19.27 6.46
C ASP A 161 6.92 19.64 7.95
N PHE A 162 6.24 18.87 8.80
CA PHE A 162 6.17 19.10 10.24
C PHE A 162 7.46 18.72 11.00
N VAL A 163 8.40 18.03 10.37
CA VAL A 163 9.69 17.62 10.97
C VAL A 163 10.42 18.80 11.60
N GLY A 164 10.53 19.92 10.89
CA GLY A 164 11.22 21.12 11.42
C GLY A 164 10.50 21.78 12.61
N THR A 165 9.20 21.52 12.80
CA THR A 165 8.46 21.96 13.99
C THR A 165 8.67 20.99 15.15
N LEU A 166 8.78 19.70 14.88
CA LEU A 166 9.05 18.65 15.87
C LEU A 166 10.46 18.80 16.49
N GLU A 167 11.47 19.09 15.68
CA GLU A 167 12.83 19.38 16.16
C GLU A 167 12.85 20.57 17.14
N ARG A 168 12.12 21.65 16.80
CA ARG A 168 12.11 22.88 17.59
C ARG A 168 11.29 22.78 18.86
N ASN A 169 10.11 22.16 18.80
CA ASN A 169 9.15 22.16 19.90
C ASN A 169 9.30 20.95 20.83
N PHE A 170 9.73 19.81 20.31
CA PHE A 170 9.81 18.55 21.04
C PHE A 170 11.24 18.03 21.20
N HIS A 171 12.24 18.79 20.72
CA HIS A 171 13.67 18.42 20.77
C HIS A 171 13.97 17.06 20.16
N PHE A 172 13.21 16.66 19.13
CA PHE A 172 13.51 15.44 18.38
C PHE A 172 14.90 15.54 17.76
N ARG A 173 15.68 14.48 17.90
CA ARG A 173 16.98 14.32 17.24
C ARG A 173 16.85 13.48 15.98
N ASP A 174 17.78 13.66 15.04
CA ASP A 174 17.85 12.88 13.80
C ASP A 174 17.79 11.36 14.06
N ASP A 175 18.45 10.89 15.13
CA ASP A 175 18.45 9.48 15.56
C ASP A 175 17.03 8.92 15.81
N GLU A 176 16.12 9.74 16.34
CA GLU A 176 14.76 9.31 16.66
C GLU A 176 13.91 9.18 15.39
N PHE A 177 14.12 10.08 14.42
CA PHE A 177 13.49 9.97 13.10
C PHE A 177 14.01 8.77 12.33
N GLU A 178 15.33 8.51 12.39
CA GLU A 178 15.92 7.32 11.79
C GLU A 178 15.36 6.04 12.42
N PHE A 179 15.20 6.00 13.74
CA PHE A 179 14.58 4.88 14.44
C PHE A 179 13.14 4.65 13.96
N ILE A 180 12.33 5.70 13.85
CA ILE A 180 10.94 5.60 13.35
C ILE A 180 10.92 5.09 11.91
N GLN A 181 11.76 5.65 11.04
CA GLN A 181 11.84 5.23 9.64
C GLN A 181 12.28 3.78 9.50
N GLN A 182 13.30 3.35 10.26
CA GLN A 182 13.77 1.97 10.28
C GLN A 182 12.65 1.03 10.76
N HIS A 183 11.90 1.44 11.78
CA HIS A 183 10.80 0.66 12.32
C HIS A 183 9.65 0.52 11.31
N LEU A 184 9.21 1.61 10.69
CA LEU A 184 8.19 1.60 9.64
C LEU A 184 8.64 0.75 8.44
N ARG A 185 9.90 0.86 8.02
CA ARG A 185 10.47 0.06 6.94
C ARG A 185 10.46 -1.43 7.29
N LYS A 186 10.80 -1.78 8.53
CA LYS A 186 10.76 -3.18 9.00
C LYS A 186 9.34 -3.74 8.99
N ILE A 187 8.34 -2.95 9.38
CA ILE A 187 6.93 -3.36 9.29
C ILE A 187 6.53 -3.54 7.82
N CYS A 188 6.81 -2.55 6.96
CA CYS A 188 6.46 -2.60 5.55
C CYS A 188 7.08 -3.81 4.84
N LEU A 189 8.34 -4.14 5.14
CA LEU A 189 9.06 -5.28 4.55
C LEU A 189 8.38 -6.62 4.84
N LYS A 190 7.82 -6.80 6.06
CA LYS A 190 7.08 -8.03 6.42
C LYS A 190 5.86 -8.26 5.55
N TYR A 191 5.16 -7.18 5.18
CA TYR A 191 3.95 -7.23 4.36
C TYR A 191 4.25 -7.07 2.85
N GLY A 192 5.49 -6.78 2.47
CA GLY A 192 5.83 -6.40 1.09
C GLY A 192 5.23 -5.07 0.66
N ALA A 193 5.01 -4.17 1.62
CA ALA A 193 4.44 -2.85 1.36
C ALA A 193 5.51 -1.85 0.91
N SER A 194 5.13 -0.90 0.07
CA SER A 194 5.96 0.26 -0.28
C SER A 194 5.78 1.37 0.76
N LEU A 195 6.84 2.12 1.07
CA LEU A 195 6.82 3.25 2.00
C LEU A 195 7.20 4.54 1.26
N ILE A 196 6.34 5.56 1.34
CA ILE A 196 6.48 6.84 0.66
C ILE A 196 6.28 7.96 1.68
N TYR A 197 7.04 9.05 1.53
CA TYR A 197 6.97 10.25 2.34
C TYR A 197 6.50 11.42 1.48
N THR A 198 5.52 12.20 1.96
CA THR A 198 4.90 13.31 1.22
C THR A 198 4.82 14.58 2.06
#